data_AF-A0A941L6V4-F1
#
_entry.id   AF-A0A941L6V4-F1
#
_cell.length_a   1.000
_cell.length_b   1.000
_cell.length_c   1.000
_cell.angle_alpha   90.00
_cell.angle_beta   90.00
_cell.angle_gamma   90.00
#
_symmetry.space_group_name_H-M   'P 1'
#
loop_
_entity.id
_entity.type
_entity.pdbx_description
1 polymer ?
#
loop_
_entity_poly.entity_id
_entity_poly.type
_entity_poly.pdbx_seq_one_letter_code
_entity_poly.pdbx_strand_id
1 'polypeptide(L)'
;LPASGVFNGLTTRKQIRPGMDDFIDIPIYQGIPETKAINNNHVTTVRVTGDDVPSLLAEGSTADLTLNFSKGSDFGGKINFIDIDFEMPLEINSNESEVTKDWLAQQIKETENSISNIDSPRSSEFEEKLNKVKNIFDSKNTEAGRLETRSELQKVAREIEKEEKLKEWPNLEEALKEEFYRLEKANNELGNEKTTQVVNQFRSQLDEVIRAKDIKLGNVLLEEISSFFVQLTLIYQLVGFIRQHNDNFNSYNWKDSGRARTLLNKGLQVISENPTTDELHPIVIAVIDLIISDPDKPCPSCGKYEPECGDNRCLVGV
;
A
#
# COMPACT_ATOMS: atom_id res chain seq x y z
N LEU A 1 -11.28 -34.05 12.53
CA LEU A 1 -10.51 -34.34 11.31
C LEU A 1 -9.28 -33.43 11.33
N PRO A 2 -8.11 -33.84 10.81
CA PRO A 2 -7.04 -32.87 10.61
C PRO A 2 -7.58 -31.75 9.72
N ALA A 3 -7.33 -30.49 10.11
CA ALA A 3 -7.70 -29.34 9.30
C ALA A 3 -6.51 -28.98 8.42
N SER A 4 -6.76 -28.48 7.21
CA SER A 4 -5.71 -27.93 6.34
C SER A 4 -6.14 -26.55 5.87
N GLY A 5 -5.23 -25.59 5.94
CA GLY A 5 -5.41 -24.25 5.39
C GLY A 5 -4.44 -24.04 4.23
N VAL A 6 -4.93 -23.45 3.13
CA VAL A 6 -4.10 -23.11 1.97
C VAL A 6 -4.24 -21.62 1.71
N PHE A 7 -3.11 -20.93 1.64
CA PHE A 7 -3.01 -19.51 1.31
C PHE A 7 -2.21 -19.39 0.02
N ASN A 8 -2.88 -19.01 -1.06
CA ASN A 8 -2.27 -18.94 -2.39
C ASN A 8 -1.87 -17.51 -2.75
N GLY A 9 -0.85 -17.39 -3.60
CA GLY A 9 -0.49 -16.12 -4.22
C GLY A 9 0.16 -15.12 -3.26
N LEU A 10 0.85 -15.60 -2.22
CA LEU A 10 1.67 -14.74 -1.36
C LEU A 10 2.88 -14.25 -2.15
N THR A 11 3.32 -13.00 -1.94
CA THR A 11 4.48 -12.43 -2.62
C THR A 11 5.62 -12.14 -1.65
N THR A 12 6.86 -12.43 -2.08
CA THR A 12 8.05 -12.09 -1.30
C THR A 12 8.27 -10.58 -1.28
N ARG A 13 8.63 -10.03 -0.11
CA ARG A 13 8.88 -8.58 0.06
C ARG A 13 10.32 -8.16 -0.22
N LYS A 14 11.22 -9.12 -0.39
CA LYS A 14 12.63 -8.89 -0.70
C LYS A 14 13.22 -10.14 -1.33
N GLN A 15 14.32 -9.95 -2.05
CA GLN A 15 15.08 -11.06 -2.59
C GLN A 15 15.77 -11.90 -1.49
N ILE A 16 15.93 -13.20 -1.74
CA ILE A 16 16.78 -14.12 -0.97
C ILE A 16 17.80 -14.74 -1.92
N ARG A 17 19.09 -14.51 -1.66
CA ARG A 17 20.20 -15.12 -2.41
C ARG A 17 20.66 -16.42 -1.73
N PRO A 18 20.87 -17.51 -2.48
CA PRO A 18 21.41 -18.74 -1.93
C PRO A 18 22.76 -18.54 -1.24
N GLY A 19 22.92 -19.12 -0.05
CA GLY A 19 24.16 -19.06 0.74
C GLY A 19 24.52 -17.68 1.33
N MET A 20 23.60 -16.71 1.28
CA MET A 20 23.75 -15.39 1.89
C MET A 20 22.93 -15.30 3.18
N ASP A 21 23.22 -14.29 4.00
CA ASP A 21 22.51 -13.98 5.25
C ASP A 21 21.11 -13.35 5.04
N ASP A 22 20.58 -13.44 3.81
CA ASP A 22 19.23 -13.00 3.49
C ASP A 22 18.20 -13.94 4.15
N PHE A 23 17.16 -13.40 4.78
CA PHE A 23 16.09 -14.20 5.41
C PHE A 23 14.71 -13.56 5.32
N ILE A 24 13.63 -14.33 5.21
CA ILE A 24 12.26 -13.86 5.36
C ILE A 24 11.63 -14.54 6.59
N ASP A 25 10.98 -13.75 7.43
CA ASP A 25 10.22 -14.23 8.58
C ASP A 25 8.72 -14.24 8.25
N ILE A 26 8.09 -15.39 8.44
CA ILE A 26 6.67 -15.62 8.22
C ILE A 26 6.03 -15.94 9.58
N PRO A 27 5.46 -14.93 10.25
CA PRO A 27 4.81 -15.14 11.54
C PRO A 27 3.45 -15.81 11.37
N ILE A 28 3.20 -16.86 12.14
CA ILE A 28 1.96 -17.63 12.16
C ILE A 28 1.16 -17.27 13.42
N TYR A 29 -0.08 -16.82 13.21
CA TYR A 29 -0.99 -16.43 14.28
C TYR A 29 -2.22 -17.32 14.32
N GLN A 30 -2.70 -17.61 15.53
CA GLN A 30 -3.97 -18.27 15.80
C GLN A 30 -4.93 -17.28 16.46
N GLY A 31 -6.09 -17.09 15.85
CA GLY A 31 -7.15 -16.27 16.43
C GLY A 31 -8.29 -16.00 15.46
N ILE A 32 -8.79 -14.77 15.48
CA ILE A 32 -9.96 -14.35 14.69
C ILE A 32 -9.48 -13.91 13.31
N PRO A 33 -10.01 -14.48 12.20
CA PRO A 33 -9.71 -14.01 10.85
C PRO A 33 -9.93 -12.49 10.70
N GLU A 34 -9.15 -11.84 9.84
CA GLU A 34 -9.30 -10.41 9.50
C GLU A 34 -9.18 -9.46 10.71
N THR A 35 -8.35 -9.83 11.70
CA THR A 35 -7.97 -8.95 12.81
C THR A 35 -6.47 -8.70 12.83
N LYS A 36 -6.04 -7.58 13.43
CA LYS A 36 -4.61 -7.24 13.51
C LYS A 36 -3.82 -8.33 14.24
N ALA A 37 -2.56 -8.54 13.84
CA ALA A 37 -1.68 -9.57 14.41
C ALA A 37 -1.63 -9.55 15.94
N ILE A 38 -1.56 -8.37 16.55
CA ILE A 38 -1.56 -8.20 18.01
C ILE A 38 -2.78 -8.84 18.70
N ASN A 39 -3.93 -8.87 18.05
CA ASN A 39 -5.17 -9.40 18.61
C ASN A 39 -5.22 -10.93 18.64
N ASN A 40 -4.28 -11.56 17.95
CA ASN A 40 -4.17 -13.00 17.79
C ASN A 40 -2.98 -13.53 18.58
N ASN A 41 -3.01 -14.84 18.85
CA ASN A 41 -1.91 -15.50 19.52
C ASN A 41 -0.84 -15.83 18.49
N HIS A 42 0.34 -15.22 18.62
CA HIS A 42 1.51 -15.67 17.88
C HIS A 42 1.85 -17.11 18.31
N VAL A 43 1.94 -18.00 17.32
CA VAL A 43 2.22 -19.42 17.55
C VAL A 43 3.66 -19.75 17.24
N THR A 44 4.17 -19.26 16.11
CA THR A 44 5.58 -19.44 15.70
C THR A 44 5.95 -18.40 14.65
N THR A 45 7.24 -18.26 14.38
CA THR A 45 7.75 -17.57 13.19
C THR A 45 8.58 -18.54 12.38
N VAL A 46 8.15 -18.81 11.16
CA VAL A 46 8.92 -19.60 10.20
C VAL A 46 9.95 -18.68 9.54
N ARG A 47 11.23 -19.01 9.67
CA ARG A 47 12.31 -18.29 9.01
C ARG A 47 12.77 -19.08 7.78
N VAL A 48 12.75 -18.42 6.62
CA VAL A 48 13.34 -18.90 5.36
C VAL A 48 14.64 -18.14 5.15
N THR A 49 15.77 -18.82 4.95
CA THR A 49 17.10 -18.23 4.77
C THR A 49 17.67 -18.52 3.38
N GLY A 50 18.79 -17.88 3.04
CA GLY A 50 19.56 -18.20 1.85
C GLY A 50 20.04 -19.65 1.78
N ASP A 51 20.19 -20.34 2.92
CA ASP A 51 20.58 -21.75 2.93
C ASP A 51 19.41 -22.69 2.61
N ASP A 52 18.17 -22.21 2.76
CA ASP A 52 16.95 -23.01 2.55
C ASP A 52 16.48 -23.00 1.09
N VAL A 53 16.98 -22.08 0.27
CA VAL A 53 16.55 -21.92 -1.14
C VAL A 53 17.61 -22.39 -2.13
N PRO A 54 17.24 -23.16 -3.18
CA PRO A 54 18.20 -23.72 -4.13
C PRO A 54 18.71 -22.69 -5.16
N SER A 55 18.00 -21.59 -5.36
CA SER A 55 18.29 -20.54 -6.33
C SER A 55 17.80 -19.18 -5.85
N LEU A 56 18.21 -18.11 -6.54
CA LEU A 56 17.74 -16.74 -6.26
C LEU A 56 16.21 -16.70 -6.24
N LEU A 57 15.66 -16.33 -5.08
CA LEU A 57 14.25 -15.99 -4.94
C LEU A 57 14.15 -14.47 -5.08
N ALA A 58 13.59 -13.98 -6.18
CA ALA A 58 13.49 -12.55 -6.43
C ALA A 58 12.48 -11.89 -5.49
N GLU A 59 12.56 -10.56 -5.37
CA GLU A 59 11.48 -9.77 -4.77
C GLU A 59 10.22 -9.86 -5.65
N GLY A 60 9.05 -9.99 -5.02
CA GLY A 60 7.78 -10.17 -5.71
C GLY A 60 7.50 -11.61 -6.15
N SER A 61 8.38 -12.55 -5.82
CA SER A 61 8.19 -13.96 -6.15
C SER A 61 6.95 -14.55 -5.48
N THR A 62 6.24 -15.43 -6.18
CA THR A 62 4.97 -15.99 -5.72
C THR A 62 5.18 -17.28 -4.93
N ALA A 63 4.47 -17.42 -3.82
CA ALA A 63 4.48 -18.62 -2.99
C ALA A 63 3.08 -19.01 -2.49
N ASP A 64 2.85 -20.31 -2.38
CA ASP A 64 1.65 -20.89 -1.77
C ASP A 64 2.01 -21.54 -0.43
N LEU A 65 1.34 -21.14 0.64
CA LEU A 65 1.52 -21.69 1.98
C LEU A 65 0.40 -22.70 2.29
N THR A 66 0.79 -23.93 2.62
CA THR A 66 -0.13 -24.95 3.13
C THR A 66 0.21 -25.27 4.58
N LEU A 67 -0.78 -25.17 5.48
CA LEU A 67 -0.67 -25.56 6.89
C LEU A 67 -1.54 -26.79 7.15
N ASN A 68 -0.97 -27.81 7.76
CA ASN A 68 -1.61 -29.09 8.08
C ASN A 68 -1.67 -29.28 9.60
N PHE A 69 -2.88 -29.26 10.14
CA PHE A 69 -3.12 -29.37 11.58
C PHE A 69 -3.41 -30.84 11.96
N SER A 70 -2.49 -31.46 12.69
CA SER A 70 -2.68 -32.78 13.32
C SER A 70 -3.53 -32.67 14.60
N LYS A 71 -4.07 -33.80 15.08
CA LYS A 71 -4.59 -33.88 16.45
C LYS A 71 -3.40 -33.90 17.43
N GLY A 72 -2.88 -32.74 17.82
CA GLY A 72 -1.75 -32.55 18.73
C GLY A 72 -1.23 -31.12 18.74
N SER A 73 -0.17 -30.86 19.51
CA SER A 73 0.62 -29.62 19.49
C SER A 73 1.61 -29.54 18.32
N ASP A 74 1.75 -30.63 17.55
CA ASP A 74 2.62 -30.64 16.38
C ASP A 74 1.75 -30.42 15.14
N PHE A 75 2.05 -29.39 14.36
CA PHE A 75 1.44 -29.17 13.06
C PHE A 75 2.53 -28.90 12.03
N GLY A 76 2.32 -29.40 10.83
CA GLY A 76 3.28 -29.29 9.74
C GLY A 76 2.79 -28.29 8.70
N GLY A 77 3.64 -27.98 7.75
CA GLY A 77 3.22 -27.23 6.58
C GLY A 77 4.20 -27.39 5.45
N LYS A 78 3.97 -26.60 4.42
CA LYS A 78 4.91 -26.42 3.33
C LYS A 78 4.70 -25.08 2.66
N ILE A 79 5.79 -24.53 2.15
CA ILE A 79 5.79 -23.36 1.28
C ILE A 79 6.21 -23.81 -0.10
N ASN A 80 5.37 -23.56 -1.10
CA ASN A 80 5.69 -23.82 -2.49
C ASN A 80 6.06 -22.50 -3.17
N PHE A 81 7.33 -22.30 -3.47
CA PHE A 81 7.83 -21.14 -4.21
C PHE A 81 7.69 -21.41 -5.71
N ILE A 82 6.70 -20.77 -6.34
CA ILE A 82 6.27 -21.07 -7.71
C ILE A 82 7.36 -20.74 -8.73
N ASP A 83 8.01 -19.59 -8.58
CA ASP A 83 8.98 -19.10 -9.58
C ASP A 83 10.26 -19.93 -9.68
N ILE A 84 10.57 -20.70 -8.63
CA ILE A 84 11.76 -21.55 -8.54
C ILE A 84 11.42 -23.03 -8.46
N ASP A 85 10.14 -23.40 -8.60
CA ASP A 85 9.62 -24.77 -8.51
C ASP A 85 10.18 -25.54 -7.29
N PHE A 86 10.11 -24.90 -6.12
CA PHE A 86 10.71 -25.41 -4.90
C PHE A 86 9.69 -25.51 -3.76
N GLU A 87 9.55 -26.72 -3.21
CA GLU A 87 8.71 -27.00 -2.06
C GLU A 87 9.57 -27.15 -0.80
N MET A 88 9.39 -26.24 0.15
CA MET A 88 10.07 -26.25 1.44
C MET A 88 9.12 -26.79 2.52
N PRO A 89 9.42 -27.93 3.16
CA PRO A 89 8.62 -28.42 4.29
C PRO A 89 8.77 -27.50 5.50
N LEU A 90 7.68 -27.30 6.24
CA LEU A 90 7.66 -26.56 7.50
C LEU A 90 7.43 -27.51 8.66
N GLU A 91 8.38 -27.54 9.59
CA GLU A 91 8.19 -28.14 10.91
C GLU A 91 7.81 -27.04 11.90
N ILE A 92 6.57 -27.09 12.42
CA ILE A 92 6.07 -26.10 13.37
C ILE A 92 5.80 -26.77 14.71
N ASN A 93 6.64 -26.45 15.68
CA ASN A 93 6.48 -26.90 17.05
C ASN A 93 5.67 -25.87 17.83
N SER A 94 4.44 -26.19 18.27
CA SER A 94 3.57 -25.22 18.94
C SER A 94 3.93 -24.93 20.41
N ASN A 95 5.04 -25.46 20.91
CA ASN A 95 5.33 -25.46 22.35
C ASN A 95 5.90 -24.13 22.85
N GLU A 96 6.30 -23.23 21.96
CA GLU A 96 6.85 -21.93 22.34
C GLU A 96 6.01 -20.83 21.70
N SER A 97 5.05 -20.30 22.47
CA SER A 97 4.64 -18.93 22.19
C SER A 97 5.84 -18.06 22.51
N GLU A 98 6.71 -17.83 21.53
CA GLU A 98 7.85 -16.93 21.64
C GLU A 98 7.35 -15.49 21.68
N VAL A 99 6.63 -15.14 22.75
CA VAL A 99 6.40 -13.75 23.14
C VAL A 99 7.75 -13.24 23.61
N THR A 100 8.58 -12.85 22.64
CA THR A 100 9.88 -12.26 22.91
C THR A 100 9.71 -10.84 23.40
N LYS A 101 10.73 -10.34 24.08
CA LYS A 101 10.76 -8.94 24.53
C LYS A 101 10.71 -7.97 23.33
N ASP A 102 11.42 -8.32 22.26
CA ASP A 102 11.49 -7.50 21.04
C ASP A 102 10.15 -7.46 20.30
N TRP A 103 9.47 -8.60 20.20
CA TRP A 103 8.12 -8.65 19.63
C TRP A 103 7.16 -7.76 20.43
N LEU A 104 7.16 -7.86 21.76
CA LEU A 104 6.32 -7.00 22.61
C LEU A 104 6.65 -5.51 22.43
N ALA A 105 7.93 -5.14 22.37
CA ALA A 105 8.36 -3.77 22.14
C ALA A 105 7.83 -3.24 20.79
N GLN A 106 7.93 -4.05 19.73
CA GLN A 106 7.38 -3.70 18.42
C GLN A 106 5.86 -3.52 18.46
N GLN A 107 5.13 -4.44 19.11
CA GLN A 107 3.68 -4.36 19.19
C GLN A 107 3.20 -3.18 20.05
N ILE A 108 3.93 -2.81 21.11
CA ILE A 108 3.68 -1.59 21.87
C ILE A 108 3.80 -0.38 20.96
N LYS A 109 4.89 -0.29 20.18
CA LYS A 109 5.12 0.81 19.24
C LYS A 109 4.03 0.91 18.15
N GLU A 110 3.60 -0.22 17.60
CA GLU A 110 2.50 -0.27 16.63
C GLU A 110 1.17 0.21 17.25
N THR A 111 0.93 -0.13 18.52
CA THR A 111 -0.24 0.35 19.26
C THR A 111 -0.16 1.85 19.55
N GLU A 112 1.02 2.38 19.90
CA GLU A 112 1.24 3.84 20.04
C GLU A 112 0.89 4.58 18.74
N ASN A 113 1.41 4.10 17.60
CA ASN A 113 1.10 4.70 16.30
C ASN A 113 -0.39 4.63 15.97
N SER A 114 -1.08 3.56 16.37
CA SER A 114 -2.53 3.45 16.17
C SER A 114 -3.28 4.50 17.00
N ILE A 115 -2.83 4.78 18.24
CA ILE A 115 -3.41 5.82 19.10
C ILE A 115 -3.12 7.23 18.55
N SER A 116 -1.93 7.48 18.00
CA SER A 116 -1.62 8.80 17.44
C SER A 116 -2.44 9.12 16.18
N ASN A 117 -2.80 8.08 15.43
CA ASN A 117 -3.53 8.22 14.17
C ASN A 117 -5.05 8.14 14.34
N ILE A 118 -5.53 7.63 15.47
CA ILE A 118 -6.97 7.58 15.72
C ILE A 118 -7.47 8.96 16.14
N ASP A 119 -8.29 9.56 15.28
CA ASP A 119 -9.15 10.64 15.71
C ASP A 119 -10.21 10.02 16.64
N SER A 120 -10.07 10.11 17.96
CA SER A 120 -11.08 9.62 18.90
C SER A 120 -11.04 10.41 20.20
N PRO A 121 -12.19 10.77 20.79
CA PRO A 121 -12.23 11.43 22.10
C PRO A 121 -11.69 10.53 23.23
N ARG A 122 -11.56 9.22 22.98
CA ARG A 122 -10.99 8.24 23.92
C ARG A 122 -9.47 8.06 23.77
N SER A 123 -8.81 8.84 22.90
CA SER A 123 -7.36 8.70 22.67
C SER A 123 -6.55 8.81 23.97
N SER A 124 -6.86 9.78 24.83
CA SER A 124 -6.22 9.93 26.15
C SER A 124 -6.45 8.71 27.07
N GLU A 125 -7.63 8.09 27.04
CA GLU A 125 -7.92 6.85 27.78
C GLU A 125 -7.03 5.70 27.29
N PHE A 126 -6.82 5.59 25.97
CA PHE A 126 -5.95 4.57 25.39
C PHE A 126 -4.47 4.81 25.72
N GLU A 127 -4.01 6.06 25.71
CA GLU A 127 -2.65 6.42 26.14
C GLU A 127 -2.41 6.01 27.60
N GLU A 128 -3.35 6.29 28.51
CA GLU A 128 -3.25 5.89 29.91
C GLU A 128 -3.18 4.36 30.07
N LYS A 129 -4.01 3.62 29.33
CA LYS A 129 -3.99 2.15 29.35
C LYS A 129 -2.68 1.61 28.79
N LEU A 130 -2.18 2.16 27.68
CA LEU A 130 -0.92 1.74 27.08
C LEU A 130 0.27 2.06 27.99
N ASN A 131 0.26 3.18 28.71
CA ASN A 131 1.28 3.48 29.71
C ASN A 131 1.29 2.46 30.86
N LYS A 132 0.13 1.93 31.28
CA LYS A 132 0.09 0.79 32.23
C LYS A 132 0.74 -0.46 31.65
N VAL A 133 0.50 -0.77 30.37
CA VAL A 133 1.13 -1.90 29.67
C VAL A 133 2.65 -1.74 29.64
N LYS A 134 3.16 -0.55 29.29
CA LYS A 134 4.60 -0.24 29.30
C LYS A 134 5.22 -0.44 30.68
N ASN A 135 4.56 0.02 31.73
CA ASN A 135 5.03 -0.19 33.11
C ASN A 135 5.16 -1.68 33.46
N ILE A 136 4.22 -2.54 33.02
CA ILE A 136 4.31 -4.00 33.22
C ILE A 136 5.50 -4.56 32.43
N PHE A 137 5.64 -4.15 31.16
CA PHE A 137 6.73 -4.56 30.27
C PHE A 137 8.11 -4.24 30.84
N ASP A 138 8.29 -3.04 31.39
CA ASP A 138 9.57 -2.57 31.94
C ASP A 138 9.88 -3.20 33.30
N SER A 139 8.85 -3.45 34.13
CA SER A 139 9.04 -3.93 35.51
C SER A 139 9.14 -5.45 35.64
N LYS A 140 8.58 -6.23 34.72
CA LYS A 140 8.50 -7.70 34.84
C LYS A 140 9.19 -8.42 33.67
N ASN A 141 10.49 -8.65 33.80
CA ASN A 141 11.28 -9.38 32.79
C ASN A 141 11.13 -10.92 32.83
N THR A 142 10.12 -11.44 33.54
CA THR A 142 9.83 -12.88 33.63
C THR A 142 8.92 -13.32 32.50
N GLU A 143 8.86 -14.62 32.24
CA GLU A 143 7.90 -15.18 31.27
C GLU A 143 6.45 -14.83 31.64
N ALA A 144 6.08 -14.99 32.92
CA ALA A 144 4.78 -14.57 33.41
C ALA A 144 4.51 -13.07 33.17
N GLY A 145 5.53 -12.22 33.35
CA GLY A 145 5.46 -10.79 33.04
C GLY A 145 5.18 -10.51 31.56
N ARG A 146 5.88 -11.21 30.65
CA ARG A 146 5.65 -11.09 29.20
C ARG A 146 4.24 -11.52 28.79
N LEU A 147 3.74 -12.61 29.36
CA LEU A 147 2.38 -13.10 29.11
C LEU A 147 1.33 -12.11 29.63
N GLU A 148 1.57 -11.49 30.78
CA GLU A 148 0.73 -10.42 31.34
C GLU A 148 0.76 -9.16 30.45
N THR A 149 1.94 -8.69 30.04
CA THR A 149 2.08 -7.58 29.08
C THR A 149 1.30 -7.85 27.80
N ARG A 150 1.45 -9.04 27.21
CA ARG A 150 0.72 -9.43 25.99
C ARG A 150 -0.79 -9.34 26.21
N SER A 151 -1.29 -9.90 27.31
CA SER A 151 -2.73 -9.92 27.64
C SER A 151 -3.28 -8.49 27.77
N GLU A 152 -2.60 -7.62 28.49
CA GLU A 152 -3.05 -6.23 28.66
C GLU A 152 -2.94 -5.43 27.35
N LEU A 153 -1.86 -5.62 26.58
CA LEU A 153 -1.69 -4.99 25.26
C LEU A 153 -2.82 -5.39 24.30
N GLN A 154 -3.18 -6.67 24.27
CA GLN A 154 -4.29 -7.19 23.49
C GLN A 154 -5.63 -6.55 23.85
N LYS A 155 -5.88 -6.26 25.14
CA LYS A 155 -7.11 -5.57 25.55
C LYS A 155 -7.16 -4.16 24.96
N VAL A 156 -6.05 -3.41 25.07
CA VAL A 156 -5.94 -2.06 24.52
C VAL A 156 -6.11 -2.08 23.00
N ALA A 157 -5.39 -2.95 22.30
CA ALA A 157 -5.47 -3.06 20.85
C ALA A 157 -6.87 -3.44 20.35
N ARG A 158 -7.60 -4.31 21.05
CA ARG A 158 -9.00 -4.65 20.72
C ARG A 158 -9.96 -3.48 20.93
N GLU A 159 -9.73 -2.64 21.94
CA GLU A 159 -10.55 -1.44 22.14
C GLU A 159 -10.31 -0.41 21.04
N ILE A 160 -9.04 -0.21 20.65
CA ILE A 160 -8.67 0.68 19.54
C ILE A 160 -9.30 0.18 18.22
N GLU A 161 -9.15 -1.11 17.90
CA GLU A 161 -9.72 -1.68 16.65
C GLU A 161 -11.24 -1.52 16.58
N LYS A 162 -11.95 -1.58 17.73
CA LYS A 162 -13.39 -1.31 17.76
C LYS A 162 -13.71 0.13 17.40
N GLU A 163 -12.96 1.10 17.94
CA GLU A 163 -13.14 2.51 17.59
C GLU A 163 -12.80 2.77 16.12
N GLU A 164 -11.72 2.17 15.60
CA GLU A 164 -11.36 2.26 14.17
C GLU A 164 -12.50 1.73 13.29
N LYS A 165 -13.05 0.54 13.59
CA LYS A 165 -14.17 -0.06 12.86
C LYS A 165 -15.44 0.79 12.90
N LEU A 166 -15.69 1.52 13.98
CA LEU A 166 -16.83 2.44 14.07
C LEU A 166 -16.71 3.63 13.12
N LYS A 167 -15.48 4.06 12.81
CA LYS A 167 -15.20 5.20 11.93
C LYS A 167 -14.92 4.82 10.48
N GLU A 168 -14.64 3.55 10.22
CA GLU A 168 -14.29 3.05 8.89
C GLU A 168 -15.36 3.39 7.84
N TRP A 169 -16.63 3.08 8.13
CA TRP A 169 -17.73 3.37 7.20
C TRP A 169 -18.00 4.88 7.06
N PRO A 170 -18.20 5.67 8.12
CA PRO A 170 -18.41 7.11 8.00
C PRO A 170 -17.33 7.83 7.17
N ASN A 171 -16.06 7.50 7.39
CA ASN A 171 -14.95 8.12 6.66
C ASN A 171 -14.96 7.73 5.18
N LEU A 172 -15.21 6.44 4.87
CA LEU A 172 -15.32 5.98 3.48
C LEU A 172 -16.52 6.59 2.76
N GLU A 173 -17.66 6.70 3.45
CA GLU A 173 -18.88 7.31 2.91
C GLU A 173 -18.66 8.79 2.57
N GLU A 174 -17.95 9.54 3.42
CA GLU A 174 -17.57 10.93 3.16
C GLU A 174 -16.65 11.03 1.94
N ALA A 175 -15.55 10.27 1.92
CA ALA A 175 -14.59 10.27 0.81
C ALA A 175 -15.24 9.92 -0.54
N LEU A 176 -16.10 8.89 -0.57
CA LEU A 176 -16.85 8.49 -1.75
C LEU A 176 -17.74 9.62 -2.27
N LYS A 177 -18.46 10.32 -1.39
CA LYS A 177 -19.36 11.42 -1.78
C LYS A 177 -18.58 12.62 -2.30
N GLU A 178 -17.49 12.99 -1.63
CA GLU A 178 -16.65 14.12 -2.03
C GLU A 178 -16.00 13.88 -3.40
N GLU A 179 -15.39 12.73 -3.59
CA GLU A 179 -14.71 12.41 -4.84
C GLU A 179 -15.71 12.21 -5.99
N PHE A 180 -16.86 11.60 -5.72
CA PHE A 180 -17.93 11.50 -6.72
C PHE A 180 -18.48 12.89 -7.11
N TYR A 181 -18.71 13.78 -6.14
CA TYR A 181 -19.15 15.15 -6.43
C TYR A 181 -18.12 15.91 -7.29
N ARG A 182 -16.84 15.74 -6.98
CA ARG A 182 -15.74 16.30 -7.77
C ARG A 182 -15.73 15.75 -9.20
N LEU A 183 -15.96 14.45 -9.37
CA LEU A 183 -16.10 13.80 -10.68
C LEU A 183 -17.31 14.30 -11.46
N GLU A 184 -18.48 14.41 -10.83
CA GLU A 184 -19.67 14.97 -11.47
C GLU A 184 -19.41 16.36 -12.01
N LYS A 185 -18.78 17.23 -11.21
CA LYS A 185 -18.45 18.58 -11.62
C LYS A 185 -17.51 18.58 -12.83
N ALA A 186 -16.44 17.78 -12.79
CA ALA A 186 -15.54 17.65 -13.93
C ALA A 186 -16.27 17.11 -15.17
N ASN A 187 -17.20 16.16 -15.04
CA ASN A 187 -17.96 15.65 -16.18
C ASN A 187 -18.94 16.68 -16.75
N ASN A 188 -19.54 17.51 -15.91
CA ASN A 188 -20.42 18.59 -16.39
C ASN A 188 -19.65 19.67 -17.16
N GLU A 189 -18.40 19.92 -16.78
CA GLU A 189 -17.55 20.92 -17.43
C GLU A 189 -16.85 20.36 -18.68
N LEU A 190 -16.42 19.08 -18.64
CA LEU A 190 -15.46 18.50 -19.59
C LEU A 190 -15.98 17.28 -20.34
N GLY A 191 -17.04 16.67 -19.85
CA GLY A 191 -17.53 15.38 -20.32
C GLY A 191 -18.31 15.46 -21.64
N ASN A 192 -18.65 14.28 -22.14
CA ASN A 192 -19.52 14.07 -23.28
C ASN A 192 -20.57 12.99 -22.93
N GLU A 193 -21.35 12.54 -23.91
CA GLU A 193 -22.38 11.52 -23.68
C GLU A 193 -21.82 10.22 -23.12
N LYS A 194 -20.64 9.77 -23.59
CA LYS A 194 -20.01 8.52 -23.12
C LYS A 194 -19.54 8.65 -21.68
N THR A 195 -18.84 9.72 -21.33
CA THR A 195 -18.36 9.92 -19.95
C THR A 195 -19.54 10.12 -19.00
N THR A 196 -20.61 10.78 -19.45
CA THR A 196 -21.85 10.93 -18.68
C THR A 196 -22.54 9.60 -18.40
N GLN A 197 -22.52 8.66 -19.35
CA GLN A 197 -23.01 7.29 -19.11
C GLN A 197 -22.23 6.59 -18.00
N VAL A 198 -20.89 6.70 -18.00
CA VAL A 198 -20.02 6.13 -16.96
C VAL A 198 -20.27 6.78 -15.60
N VAL A 199 -20.37 8.11 -15.53
CA VAL A 199 -20.68 8.81 -14.26
C VAL A 199 -22.04 8.41 -13.69
N ASN A 200 -23.05 8.18 -14.55
CA ASN A 200 -24.35 7.68 -14.10
C ASN A 200 -24.30 6.23 -13.58
N GLN A 201 -23.42 5.39 -14.14
CA GLN A 201 -23.15 4.05 -13.59
C GLN A 201 -22.52 4.15 -12.21
N PHE A 202 -21.48 4.98 -12.04
CA PHE A 202 -20.87 5.22 -10.73
C PHE A 202 -21.87 5.77 -9.71
N ARG A 203 -22.82 6.63 -10.11
CA ARG A 203 -23.90 7.07 -9.22
C ARG A 203 -24.72 5.90 -8.69
N SER A 204 -25.10 4.98 -9.58
CA SER A 204 -25.92 3.82 -9.22
C SER A 204 -25.16 2.87 -8.30
N GLN A 205 -23.87 2.65 -8.55
CA GLN A 205 -22.99 1.85 -7.69
C GLN A 205 -22.79 2.53 -6.33
N LEU A 206 -22.62 3.85 -6.29
CA LEU A 206 -22.51 4.62 -5.06
C LEU A 206 -23.77 4.48 -4.20
N ASP A 207 -24.96 4.58 -4.80
CA ASP A 207 -26.24 4.39 -4.10
C ASP A 207 -26.42 2.95 -3.55
N GLU A 208 -25.84 1.95 -4.21
CA GLU A 208 -25.83 0.56 -3.74
C GLU A 208 -24.85 0.38 -2.58
N VAL A 209 -23.61 0.86 -2.74
CA VAL A 209 -22.55 0.81 -1.72
C VAL A 209 -22.98 1.53 -0.45
N ILE A 210 -23.54 2.74 -0.55
CA ILE A 210 -24.00 3.51 0.61
C ILE A 210 -25.09 2.76 1.39
N ARG A 211 -25.97 2.06 0.68
CA ARG A 211 -27.07 1.29 1.28
C ARG A 211 -26.59 0.00 1.92
N ALA A 212 -25.68 -0.70 1.26
CA ALA A 212 -25.12 -1.97 1.73
C ALA A 212 -24.10 -1.77 2.87
N LYS A 213 -23.47 -0.59 2.94
CA LYS A 213 -22.33 -0.30 3.81
C LYS A 213 -21.16 -1.27 3.65
N ASP A 214 -20.96 -1.72 2.41
CA ASP A 214 -19.90 -2.67 2.08
C ASP A 214 -18.57 -1.93 1.92
N ILE A 215 -17.69 -2.05 2.92
CA ILE A 215 -16.37 -1.41 2.94
C ILE A 215 -15.51 -1.86 1.77
N LYS A 216 -15.55 -3.15 1.42
CA LYS A 216 -14.68 -3.69 0.38
C LYS A 216 -15.10 -3.16 -0.98
N LEU A 217 -16.41 -3.20 -1.27
CA LEU A 217 -16.94 -2.66 -2.51
C LEU A 217 -16.77 -1.14 -2.58
N GLY A 218 -16.92 -0.44 -1.46
CA GLY A 218 -16.72 1.01 -1.40
C GLY A 218 -15.29 1.45 -1.67
N ASN A 219 -14.28 0.73 -1.18
CA ASN A 219 -12.88 1.04 -1.51
C ASN A 219 -12.57 0.83 -3.00
N VAL A 220 -13.09 -0.25 -3.60
CA VAL A 220 -12.95 -0.49 -5.05
C VAL A 220 -13.61 0.64 -5.84
N LEU A 221 -14.84 1.01 -5.47
CA LEU A 221 -15.56 2.10 -6.15
C LEU A 221 -14.84 3.44 -6.01
N LEU A 222 -14.27 3.75 -4.85
CA LEU A 222 -13.49 4.99 -4.64
C LEU A 222 -12.29 5.04 -5.60
N GLU A 223 -11.54 3.94 -5.71
CA GLU A 223 -10.41 3.84 -6.63
C GLU A 223 -10.83 4.02 -8.10
N GLU A 224 -11.94 3.38 -8.52
CA GLU A 224 -12.49 3.52 -9.87
C GLU A 224 -12.91 4.98 -10.18
N ILE A 225 -13.61 5.63 -9.23
CA ILE A 225 -14.03 7.03 -9.36
C ILE A 225 -12.81 7.94 -9.48
N SER A 226 -11.81 7.80 -8.60
CA SER A 226 -10.59 8.62 -8.65
C SER A 226 -9.79 8.40 -9.93
N SER A 227 -9.64 7.16 -10.38
CA SER A 227 -8.95 6.84 -11.63
C SER A 227 -9.66 7.48 -12.83
N PHE A 228 -10.98 7.39 -12.88
CA PHE A 228 -11.76 7.99 -13.96
C PHE A 228 -11.73 9.52 -13.92
N PHE A 229 -11.74 10.13 -12.73
CA PHE A 229 -11.55 11.58 -12.57
C PHE A 229 -10.21 12.04 -13.18
N VAL A 230 -9.12 11.32 -12.91
CA VAL A 230 -7.81 11.62 -13.49
C VAL A 230 -7.86 11.50 -15.02
N GLN A 231 -8.45 10.44 -15.55
CA GLN A 231 -8.59 10.26 -17.01
C GLN A 231 -9.38 11.41 -17.66
N LEU A 232 -10.50 11.79 -17.04
CA LEU A 232 -11.37 12.86 -17.53
C LEU A 232 -10.67 14.23 -17.52
N THR A 233 -9.83 14.48 -16.51
CA THR A 233 -9.14 15.76 -16.32
C THR A 233 -7.74 15.81 -16.94
N LEU A 234 -7.22 14.68 -17.43
CA LEU A 234 -5.87 14.56 -17.99
C LEU A 234 -5.58 15.60 -19.07
N ILE A 235 -6.56 15.90 -19.92
CA ILE A 235 -6.40 16.92 -20.98
C ILE A 235 -5.97 18.28 -20.42
N TYR A 236 -6.50 18.69 -19.27
CA TYR A 236 -6.14 19.96 -18.63
C TYR A 236 -4.74 19.92 -18.01
N GLN A 237 -4.33 18.77 -17.49
CA GLN A 237 -2.96 18.58 -17.01
C GLN A 237 -1.96 18.72 -18.16
N LEU A 238 -2.27 18.13 -19.34
CA LEU A 238 -1.44 18.25 -20.53
C LEU A 238 -1.41 19.68 -21.09
N VAL A 239 -2.56 20.36 -21.15
CA VAL A 239 -2.66 21.77 -21.54
C VAL A 239 -1.85 22.66 -20.58
N GLY A 240 -2.02 22.45 -19.28
CA GLY A 240 -1.31 23.18 -18.23
C GLY A 240 0.19 22.99 -18.32
N PHE A 241 0.64 21.75 -18.50
CA PHE A 241 2.04 21.40 -18.71
C PHE A 241 2.63 22.19 -19.89
N ILE A 242 2.01 22.14 -21.07
CA ILE A 242 2.51 22.80 -22.28
C ILE A 242 2.59 24.32 -22.07
N ARG A 243 1.53 24.95 -21.54
CA ARG A 243 1.51 26.40 -21.29
C ARG A 243 2.59 26.81 -20.31
N GLN A 244 2.68 26.14 -19.16
CA GLN A 244 3.67 26.43 -18.13
C GLN A 244 5.11 26.31 -18.64
N HIS A 245 5.42 25.24 -19.37
CA HIS A 245 6.77 25.02 -19.91
C HIS A 245 7.11 25.99 -21.04
N ASN A 246 6.12 26.42 -21.82
CA ASN A 246 6.33 27.44 -22.83
C ASN A 246 6.56 28.84 -22.23
N ASP A 247 5.74 29.22 -21.25
CA ASP A 247 5.79 30.55 -20.63
C ASP A 247 7.07 30.72 -19.81
N ASN A 248 7.53 29.64 -19.18
CA ASN A 248 8.77 29.60 -18.40
C ASN A 248 9.92 28.91 -19.15
N PHE A 249 9.92 28.90 -20.49
CA PHE A 249 10.87 28.12 -21.29
C PHE A 249 12.33 28.26 -20.87
N ASN A 250 12.76 29.48 -20.52
CA ASN A 250 14.14 29.76 -20.14
C ASN A 250 14.52 29.32 -18.72
N SER A 251 13.54 28.93 -17.87
CA SER A 251 13.82 28.42 -16.53
C SER A 251 14.14 26.91 -16.52
N TYR A 252 14.02 26.24 -17.67
CA TYR A 252 14.30 24.81 -17.81
C TYR A 252 15.62 24.59 -18.57
N ASN A 253 16.34 23.57 -18.15
CA ASN A 253 17.52 23.09 -18.86
C ASN A 253 17.08 22.06 -19.90
N TRP A 254 17.42 22.31 -21.17
CA TRP A 254 17.00 21.48 -22.29
C TRP A 254 18.17 20.73 -22.90
N LYS A 255 17.98 19.45 -23.21
CA LYS A 255 18.91 18.64 -24.01
C LYS A 255 19.03 19.16 -25.43
N ASP A 256 17.89 19.58 -25.98
CA ASP A 256 17.76 20.23 -27.28
C ASP A 256 16.67 21.31 -27.17
N SER A 257 17.10 22.55 -26.95
CA SER A 257 16.18 23.69 -26.80
C SER A 257 15.43 24.01 -28.09
N GLY A 258 16.05 23.79 -29.26
CA GLY A 258 15.40 23.99 -30.55
C GLY A 258 14.21 23.04 -30.71
N ARG A 259 14.45 21.75 -30.48
CA ARG A 259 13.41 20.72 -30.54
C ARG A 259 12.34 20.90 -29.48
N ALA A 260 12.72 21.25 -28.24
CA ALA A 260 11.76 21.53 -27.16
C ALA A 260 10.83 22.69 -27.53
N ARG A 261 11.37 23.78 -28.08
CA ARG A 261 10.58 24.93 -28.54
C ARG A 261 9.63 24.55 -29.67
N THR A 262 10.07 23.75 -30.63
CA THR A 262 9.21 23.23 -31.71
C THR A 262 8.07 22.38 -31.17
N LEU A 263 8.33 21.48 -30.22
CA LEU A 263 7.30 20.63 -29.61
C LEU A 263 6.29 21.44 -28.80
N LEU A 264 6.74 22.39 -27.98
CA LEU A 264 5.87 23.28 -27.22
C LEU A 264 4.99 24.15 -28.12
N ASN A 265 5.56 24.71 -29.20
CA ASN A 265 4.79 25.47 -30.19
C ASN A 265 3.74 24.58 -30.90
N LYS A 266 4.10 23.34 -31.25
CA LYS A 266 3.16 22.35 -31.78
C LYS A 266 2.03 22.07 -30.78
N GLY A 267 2.37 21.89 -29.51
CA GLY A 267 1.41 21.72 -28.42
C GLY A 267 0.45 22.91 -28.32
N LEU A 268 0.96 24.14 -28.33
CA LEU A 268 0.15 25.36 -28.33
C LEU A 268 -0.78 25.46 -29.53
N GLN A 269 -0.35 25.02 -30.72
CA GLN A 269 -1.20 24.96 -31.89
C GLN A 269 -2.37 24.00 -31.69
N VAL A 270 -2.11 22.76 -31.24
CA VAL A 270 -3.16 21.77 -30.92
C VAL A 270 -4.14 22.33 -29.87
N ILE A 271 -3.63 23.03 -28.85
CA ILE A 271 -4.44 23.68 -27.81
C ILE A 271 -5.35 24.78 -28.39
N SER A 272 -4.91 25.50 -29.42
CA SER A 272 -5.68 26.59 -30.03
C SER A 272 -6.82 26.11 -30.94
N GLU A 273 -6.83 24.83 -31.28
CA GLU A 273 -7.85 24.19 -32.12
C GLU A 273 -8.87 23.45 -31.24
N ASN A 274 -8.85 22.11 -31.26
CA ASN A 274 -9.72 21.27 -30.43
C ASN A 274 -8.87 20.14 -29.81
N PRO A 275 -8.15 20.41 -28.71
CA PRO A 275 -7.12 19.51 -28.21
C PRO A 275 -7.72 18.19 -27.70
N THR A 276 -7.09 17.09 -28.07
CA THR A 276 -7.39 15.76 -27.53
C THR A 276 -6.23 15.21 -26.72
N THR A 277 -6.53 14.30 -25.79
CA THR A 277 -5.50 13.63 -24.97
C THR A 277 -4.53 12.87 -25.87
N ASP A 278 -5.03 12.19 -26.90
CA ASP A 278 -4.23 11.39 -27.84
C ASP A 278 -3.23 12.25 -28.64
N GLU A 279 -3.54 13.52 -28.89
CA GLU A 279 -2.64 14.43 -29.60
C GLU A 279 -1.65 15.12 -28.65
N LEU A 280 -2.11 15.56 -27.47
CA LEU A 280 -1.26 16.30 -26.54
C LEU A 280 -0.32 15.38 -25.74
N HIS A 281 -0.76 14.18 -25.37
CA HIS A 281 0.00 13.29 -24.51
C HIS A 281 1.36 12.89 -25.11
N PRO A 282 1.46 12.47 -26.40
CA PRO A 282 2.75 12.19 -27.02
C PRO A 282 3.66 13.42 -27.12
N ILE A 283 3.10 14.62 -27.29
CA ILE A 283 3.87 15.87 -27.31
C ILE A 283 4.47 16.14 -25.94
N VAL A 284 3.67 16.01 -24.87
CA VAL A 284 4.12 16.20 -23.48
C VAL A 284 5.24 15.22 -23.14
N ILE A 285 5.08 13.92 -23.45
CA ILE A 285 6.15 12.92 -23.26
C ILE A 285 7.43 13.35 -23.99
N ALA A 286 7.32 13.74 -25.25
CA ALA A 286 8.48 14.15 -26.04
C ALA A 286 9.16 15.43 -25.50
N VAL A 287 8.41 16.32 -24.84
CA VAL A 287 8.98 17.49 -24.15
C VAL A 287 9.71 17.06 -22.88
N ILE A 288 9.11 16.19 -22.08
CA ILE A 288 9.71 15.65 -20.84
C ILE A 288 11.05 14.99 -21.14
N ASP A 289 11.12 14.20 -22.21
CA ASP A 289 12.35 13.52 -22.65
C ASP A 289 13.51 14.48 -22.98
N LEU A 290 13.20 15.76 -23.25
CA LEU A 290 14.17 16.81 -23.56
C LEU A 290 14.54 17.68 -22.36
N ILE A 291 13.90 17.53 -21.21
CA ILE A 291 14.30 18.24 -20.00
C ILE A 291 15.53 17.52 -19.41
N ILE A 292 16.51 18.29 -18.95
CA ILE A 292 17.67 17.78 -18.21
C ILE A 292 17.30 17.77 -16.72
N SER A 293 17.47 16.63 -16.06
CA SER A 293 17.27 16.53 -14.61
C SER A 293 18.25 17.41 -13.86
N ASP A 294 17.76 18.07 -12.82
CA ASP A 294 18.59 18.83 -11.90
C ASP A 294 19.54 17.85 -11.17
N PRO A 295 20.87 17.90 -11.41
CA PRO A 295 21.81 16.93 -10.85
C PRO A 295 21.90 17.00 -9.33
N ASP A 296 21.41 18.08 -8.71
CA ASP A 296 21.35 18.25 -7.26
C ASP A 296 20.03 17.74 -6.65
N LYS A 297 19.13 17.16 -7.46
CA LYS A 297 17.88 16.56 -6.99
C LYS A 297 17.79 15.07 -7.33
N PRO A 298 17.43 14.22 -6.36
CA PRO A 298 17.20 12.80 -6.62
C PRO A 298 15.92 12.61 -7.45
N CYS A 299 15.91 11.64 -8.36
CA CYS A 299 14.72 11.26 -9.11
C CYS A 299 13.56 10.92 -8.13
N PRO A 300 12.36 11.51 -8.28
CA PRO A 300 11.23 11.23 -7.39
C PRO A 300 10.76 9.77 -7.42
N SER A 301 10.94 9.07 -8.55
CA SER A 301 10.49 7.69 -8.73
C SER A 301 11.45 6.65 -8.15
N CYS A 302 12.77 6.90 -8.16
CA CYS A 302 13.77 5.90 -7.71
C CYS A 302 14.76 6.41 -6.65
N GLY A 303 14.71 7.68 -6.27
CA GLY A 303 15.57 8.30 -5.26
C GLY A 303 17.04 8.51 -5.69
N LYS A 304 17.42 8.18 -6.93
CA LYS A 304 18.80 8.27 -7.42
C LYS A 304 19.07 9.59 -8.13
N TYR A 305 20.31 10.08 -8.00
CA TYR A 305 20.79 11.27 -8.71
C TYR A 305 21.19 10.93 -10.15
N GLU A 306 21.21 11.90 -11.06
CA GLU A 306 21.88 11.70 -12.35
C GLU A 306 23.40 11.57 -12.15
N PRO A 307 24.10 10.67 -12.87
CA PRO A 307 23.61 9.83 -13.97
C PRO A 307 23.05 8.45 -13.55
N GLU A 308 23.04 8.11 -12.27
CA GLU A 308 22.68 6.77 -11.77
C GLU A 308 21.22 6.35 -12.05
N CYS A 309 20.32 7.33 -12.20
CA CYS A 309 18.92 7.09 -12.56
C CYS A 309 18.76 6.63 -14.03
N GLY A 310 19.45 7.28 -14.97
CA GLY A 310 19.35 7.00 -16.41
C GLY A 310 17.99 7.25 -17.08
N ASP A 311 16.95 7.66 -16.33
CA ASP A 311 15.59 7.90 -16.84
C ASP A 311 15.18 9.38 -16.69
N ASN A 312 14.93 10.06 -17.81
CA ASN A 312 14.51 11.47 -17.84
C ASN A 312 13.03 11.65 -17.48
N ARG A 313 12.25 10.56 -17.36
CA ARG A 313 10.82 10.63 -17.04
C ARG A 313 10.55 11.06 -15.59
N CYS A 314 11.60 11.20 -14.77
CA CYS A 314 11.56 11.67 -13.39
C CYS A 314 11.29 13.19 -13.22
N LEU A 315 11.01 13.93 -14.30
CA LEU A 315 10.96 15.40 -14.32
C LEU A 315 9.60 16.01 -14.00
N VAL A 316 8.55 15.20 -13.91
CA VAL A 316 7.20 15.66 -13.62
C VAL A 316 6.82 15.16 -12.24
N GLY A 317 7.01 16.02 -11.24
CA GLY A 317 6.19 15.93 -10.04
C GLY A 317 4.74 16.23 -10.44
N VAL A 318 4.01 15.19 -10.82
CA VAL A 318 2.54 15.15 -10.80
C VAL A 318 2.16 14.23 -9.65
#